data_AF-A0ABD0Q8E3-F1
#
_entry.id   AF-A0ABD0Q8E3-F1
#
_cell.length_a   1.000
_cell.length_b   1.000
_cell.length_c   1.000
_cell.angle_alpha   90.00
_cell.angle_beta   90.00
_cell.angle_gamma   90.00
#
_symmetry.space_group_name_H-M   'P 1'
#
loop_
_entity.id
_entity.type
_entity.pdbx_description
1 polymer ?
#
loop_
_entity_poly.entity_id
_entity_poly.type
_entity_poly.pdbx_seq_one_letter_code
_entity_poly.pdbx_strand_id
1 'polypeptide(L)' 'MYGNLPGIEFCQNRMVALHLFGMGNEIDIHSVYFHGHTLLDRGHRVDVLSLFSATFATAEMVPATIGTWLLNCQVNDHLQ' A
#
# COMPACT_ATOMS: atom_id res chain seq x y z
N MET A 1 15.53 1.87 1.64
CA MET A 1 15.43 1.27 3.01
C MET A 1 14.93 -0.16 2.84
N TYR A 2 15.60 -1.17 3.42
CA TYR A 2 15.42 -2.58 3.06
C TYR A 2 14.44 -3.37 3.95
N GLY A 3 13.16 -2.97 3.98
CA GLY A 3 12.12 -3.82 4.59
C GLY A 3 12.21 -4.02 6.11
N ASN A 4 12.77 -3.06 6.86
CA ASN A 4 12.88 -3.11 8.32
C ASN A 4 11.57 -2.81 9.07
N LEU A 5 10.44 -2.71 8.35
CA LEU A 5 9.15 -2.46 8.96
C LEU A 5 8.74 -3.71 9.75
N PRO A 6 8.36 -3.58 11.05
CA PRO A 6 7.81 -4.70 11.80
C PRO A 6 6.62 -5.31 11.05
N GLY A 7 6.52 -6.64 11.08
CA GLY A 7 5.53 -7.38 10.31
C GLY A 7 4.12 -6.85 10.54
N ILE A 8 3.47 -6.38 9.48
CA ILE A 8 2.05 -6.05 9.51
C ILE A 8 1.27 -7.35 9.30
N GLU A 9 0.48 -7.73 10.30
CA GLU A 9 -0.30 -8.95 10.27
C GLU A 9 -1.77 -8.67 10.00
N PHE A 10 -2.36 -9.45 9.11
CA PHE A 10 -3.79 -9.39 8.81
C PHE A 10 -4.43 -10.76 8.95
N CYS A 11 -5.68 -10.80 9.39
CA CYS A 11 -6.48 -12.01 9.38
C CYS A 11 -7.08 -12.24 7.98
N GLN A 12 -7.00 -13.48 7.49
CA GLN A 12 -7.65 -13.86 6.23
C GLN A 12 -9.15 -13.56 6.28
N ASN A 13 -9.71 -13.11 5.15
CA ASN A 13 -11.13 -12.80 4.96
C ASN A 13 -11.70 -11.78 5.96
N ARG A 14 -10.85 -10.98 6.60
CA ARG A 14 -11.27 -9.83 7.40
C ARG A 14 -11.03 -8.55 6.64
N MET A 15 -12.01 -7.66 6.68
CA MET A 15 -11.86 -6.32 6.13
C MET A 15 -10.84 -5.55 6.97
N VAL A 16 -9.89 -4.91 6.29
CA VAL A 16 -8.85 -4.07 6.86
C VAL A 16 -8.93 -2.70 6.18
N ALA A 17 -8.99 -1.64 6.98
CA ALA A 17 -8.86 -0.27 6.49
C ALA A 17 -7.39 0.16 6.60
N LEU A 18 -6.80 0.52 5.46
CA LEU A 18 -5.43 0.99 5.34
C LEU A 18 -5.43 2.50 5.17
N HIS A 19 -4.84 3.21 6.14
CA HIS A 19 -4.68 4.66 6.11
C HIS A 19 -3.25 4.98 5.69
N LEU A 20 -3.12 5.48 4.46
CA LEU A 20 -1.84 5.77 3.83
C LEU A 20 -1.72 7.27 3.60
N PHE A 21 -0.52 7.82 3.78
CA PHE A 21 -0.25 9.21 3.48
C PHE A 21 1.12 9.40 2.84
N GLY A 22 1.17 10.28 1.86
CA GLY A 22 2.42 10.76 1.27
C GLY A 22 2.85 12.05 1.97
N MET A 23 4.12 12.15 2.34
CA MET A 23 4.69 13.34 2.99
C MET A 23 6.05 13.62 2.36
N GLY A 24 6.29 14.87 1.97
CA GLY A 24 7.51 15.22 1.23
C GLY A 24 7.37 16.50 0.41
N ASN A 25 8.08 16.59 -0.71
CA ASN A 25 8.01 17.66 -1.71
C ASN A 25 7.41 17.12 -3.04
N GLU A 26 7.47 17.92 -4.11
CA GLU A 26 6.90 17.59 -5.42
C GLU A 26 7.49 16.34 -6.11
N ILE A 27 8.62 15.80 -5.64
CA ILE A 27 9.30 14.62 -6.20
C ILE A 27 8.87 13.33 -5.48
N ASP A 28 8.27 13.45 -4.29
CA ASP A 28 7.87 12.33 -3.42
C ASP A 28 6.53 11.72 -3.88
N ILE A 29 6.55 11.14 -5.08
CA ILE A 29 5.46 10.35 -5.64
C ILE A 29 5.70 8.89 -5.27
N HIS A 30 4.76 8.29 -4.54
CA HIS A 30 4.82 6.89 -4.17
C HIS A 30 3.69 6.11 -4.83
N SER A 31 4.01 4.94 -5.36
CA SER A 31 3.06 3.99 -5.94
C SER A 31 3.05 2.74 -5.07
N VAL A 32 2.29 2.77 -3.98
CA VAL A 32 2.23 1.69 -2.99
C VAL A 32 1.51 0.50 -3.60
N TYR A 33 2.20 -0.64 -3.68
CA TYR A 33 1.70 -1.87 -4.27
C TYR A 33 1.71 -3.01 -3.25
N PHE A 34 0.56 -3.67 -3.13
CA PHE A 34 0.38 -4.82 -2.25
C PHE A 34 0.40 -6.10 -3.08
N HIS A 35 1.49 -6.86 -3.02
CA HIS A 35 1.62 -8.08 -3.81
C HIS A 35 0.52 -9.10 -3.46
N GLY A 36 -0.08 -9.69 -4.49
CA GLY A 36 -1.09 -10.74 -4.34
C GLY A 36 -2.45 -10.26 -3.83
N HIS A 37 -2.63 -8.95 -3.61
CA HIS A 37 -3.83 -8.37 -3.04
C HIS A 37 -4.32 -7.19 -3.87
N THR A 38 -5.61 -6.90 -3.74
CA THR A 38 -6.23 -5.69 -4.31
C THR A 38 -6.94 -4.92 -3.22
N LEU A 39 -6.95 -3.62 -3.40
CA LEU A 39 -7.54 -2.61 -2.55
C LEU A 39 -8.83 -2.09 -3.18
N LEU A 40 -9.71 -1.55 -2.34
CA LEU A 40 -10.88 -0.78 -2.73
C LEU A 40 -10.67 0.65 -2.27
N ASP A 41 -10.45 1.56 -3.22
CA ASP A 41 -10.34 3.00 -2.98
C ASP A 41 -11.57 3.69 -3.55
N ARG A 42 -12.40 4.30 -2.69
CA ARG A 42 -13.62 5.03 -3.10
C ARG A 42 -14.54 4.22 -4.04
N GLY A 43 -14.63 2.91 -3.83
CA GLY A 43 -15.43 2.00 -4.66
C GLY A 43 -14.74 1.49 -5.93
N HIS A 44 -13.51 1.93 -6.21
CA HIS A 44 -12.70 1.44 -7.31
C HIS A 44 -11.71 0.37 -6.82
N ARG A 45 -11.69 -0.77 -7.49
CA ARG A 45 -10.73 -1.84 -7.19
C ARG A 45 -9.39 -1.51 -7.87
N VAL A 46 -8.35 -1.38 -7.06
CA VAL A 46 -7.00 -1.02 -7.50
C VAL A 46 -5.98 -1.96 -6.87
N ASP A 47 -4.82 -2.12 -7.49
CA ASP A 47 -3.68 -2.89 -6.96
C ASP A 47 -2.54 -1.96 -6.51
N VAL A 48 -2.47 -0.77 -7.10
CA VAL A 48 -1.54 0.31 -6.77
C VAL A 48 -2.30 1.53 -6.25
N LEU A 49 -1.80 2.14 -5.18
CA LEU A 49 -2.23 3.46 -4.71
C LEU A 49 -1.14 4.51 -4.95
N SER A 50 -1.50 5.58 -5.65
CA SER A 50 -0.62 6.73 -5.87
C SER A 50 -0.78 7.74 -4.73
N LEU A 51 0.31 8.02 -4.03
CA LEU A 51 0.39 9.01 -2.95
C LEU A 51 1.34 10.12 -3.39
N PHE A 52 0.84 11.35 -3.44
CA PHE A 52 1.64 12.55 -3.64
C PHE A 52 1.92 13.22 -2.30
N SER A 53 2.85 14.18 -2.26
CA SER A 53 3.06 14.98 -1.06
C SER A 53 1.74 15.60 -0.54
N ALA A 54 1.55 15.53 0.78
CA ALA A 54 0.35 15.97 1.50
C ALA A 54 -0.95 15.26 1.09
N THR A 55 -0.87 14.08 0.47
CA THR A 55 -2.04 13.27 0.12
C THR A 55 -2.32 12.26 1.23
N PHE A 56 -3.60 12.14 1.61
CA PHE A 56 -4.11 11.11 2.51
C PHE A 56 -5.11 10.24 1.76
N ALA A 57 -4.89 8.94 1.76
CA ALA A 57 -5.77 7.96 1.14
C ALA A 57 -6.18 6.90 2.18
N THR A 58 -7.43 6.50 2.13
CA THR A 58 -7.92 5.37 2.91
C THR A 58 -8.49 4.35 1.94
N ALA A 59 -7.93 3.15 1.96
CA ALA A 59 -8.38 2.06 1.12
C ALA A 59 -8.71 0.83 1.95
N GLU A 60 -9.69 0.07 1.49
CA GLU A 60 -10.12 -1.16 2.15
C GLU A 60 -9.49 -2.37 1.46
N MET A 61 -9.07 -3.36 2.24
CA MET A 61 -8.56 -4.64 1.73
C MET A 61 -9.31 -5.78 2.40
N VAL A 62 -9.57 -6.84 1.63
CA VAL A 62 -9.95 -8.15 2.19
C VAL A 62 -8.87 -9.16 1.77
N PRO A 63 -7.96 -9.56 2.67
CA PRO A 63 -6.89 -10.51 2.36
C PRO A 63 -7.45 -11.90 2.06
N ALA A 64 -7.30 -12.36 0.83
CA ALA A 64 -7.85 -13.65 0.39
C ALA A 64 -6.85 -14.81 0.57
N THR A 65 -5.54 -14.51 0.54
CA THR A 65 -4.48 -15.52 0.54
C THR A 65 -3.62 -15.42 1.80
N ILE A 66 -3.36 -16.57 2.42
CA ILE A 66 -2.46 -16.66 3.59
C ILE A 66 -1.02 -16.66 3.09
N GLY A 67 -0.15 -15.88 3.74
CA GLY A 67 1.27 -15.82 3.45
C GLY A 67 1.89 -14.48 3.84
N THR A 68 3.19 -14.36 3.63
CA THR A 68 3.91 -13.09 3.75
C THR A 68 4.04 -12.48 2.37
N TRP A 69 3.54 -11.25 2.23
CA TRP A 69 3.50 -10.53 0.96
C TRP A 69 4.35 -9.28 1.04
N LEU A 70 5.04 -8.96 -0.05
CA LEU A 70 5.83 -7.76 -0.14
C LEU A 70 4.91 -6.54 -0.27
N LEU A 71 5.24 -5.49 0.48
CA LEU A 71 4.73 -4.15 0.31
C LEU A 71 5.88 -3.32 -0.29
N ASN A 72 5.70 -2.79 -1.50
CA ASN A 72 6.73 -1.97 -2.13
C ASN A 72 6.16 -0.73 -2.83
N CYS A 73 7.06 0.18 -3.20
CA CYS A 73 6.76 1.29 -4.09
C CYS A 73 7.22 0.90 -5.51
N GLN A 74 6.35 1.02 -6.51
CA GLN A 74 6.70 0.68 -7.91
C GLN A 74 7.52 1.76 -8.62
N VAL A 75 7.82 2.88 -7.94
CA VAL A 75 8.71 3.92 -8.47
C VAL A 75 10.15 3.44 -8.37
N ASN A 76 10.85 3.39 -9.50
CA ASN A 76 12.22 2.86 -9.62
C ASN A 76 13.21 3.47 -8.63
N ASP A 77 13.08 4.76 -8.33
CA ASP A 77 13.97 5.47 -7.40
C ASP A 77 13.77 5.02 -5.94
N HIS A 78 12.59 4.48 -5.63
CA HIS A 78 12.22 3.96 -4.30
C HIS A 78 12.42 2.45 -4.15
N LEU A 79 12.83 1.76 -5.21
CA LEU A 79 13.13 0.32 -5.23
C LEU A 79 14.59 -0.01 -4.84
N GLN A 80 15.44 1.01 -4.61
CA GLN A 80 16.87 0.86 -4.29
C GLN A 80 17.18 0.47 -2.83
#